data_AF-A0A1S9CCB7-F1
#
_entry.id   AF-A0A1S9CCB7-F1
#
_cell.length_a   1.000
_cell.length_b   1.000
_cell.length_c   1.000
_cell.angle_alpha   90.00
_cell.angle_beta   90.00
_cell.angle_gamma   90.00
#
_symmetry.space_group_name_H-M   'P 1'
#
loop_
_entity.id
_entity.type
_entity.pdbx_description
1 polymer ?
#
loop_
_entity_poly.entity_id
_entity_poly.type
_entity_poly.pdbx_seq_one_letter_code
_entity_poly.pdbx_strand_id
1 'polypeptide(L)' 'MPSVIINCCTNIEKLVIINTGAIIEHNCSIGYNVHVAPTACILGGIYIGNFVHIGVKAVILQNCTVGDRAIIGLGAIVI' A
#
# COMPACT_ATOMS: atom_id res chain seq x y z
N MET A 1 -0.74 -11.39 -6.09
CA MET A 1 0.02 -11.68 -7.32
C MET A 1 1.39 -12.29 -6.96
N PRO A 2 2.22 -12.79 -7.90
CA PRO A 2 3.52 -13.37 -7.57
C PRO A 2 4.47 -12.39 -6.86
N SER A 3 5.34 -12.91 -6.00
CA SER A 3 6.37 -12.15 -5.28
C SER A 3 5.84 -10.99 -4.42
N VAL A 4 4.56 -11.01 -4.06
CA VAL A 4 4.01 -10.11 -3.04
C VAL A 4 4.54 -10.52 -1.67
N ILE A 5 5.01 -9.55 -0.90
CA ILE A 5 5.47 -9.74 0.48
C ILE A 5 4.57 -8.93 1.40
N ILE A 6 4.00 -9.57 2.41
CA ILE A 6 3.18 -8.95 3.45
C ILE A 6 3.75 -9.37 4.80
N ASN A 7 4.22 -8.40 5.58
CA ASN A 7 4.86 -8.64 6.88
C ASN A 7 3.85 -8.66 8.04
N CYS A 8 4.34 -8.94 9.25
CA CYS A 8 3.52 -9.24 10.40
C CYS A 8 2.58 -8.10 10.80
N CYS A 9 1.44 -8.47 11.41
CA CYS A 9 0.47 -7.53 11.97
C CYS A 9 -0.14 -6.54 10.96
N THR A 10 -0.15 -6.90 9.67
CA THR A 10 -0.79 -6.11 8.62
C THR A 10 -2.21 -6.58 8.36
N ASN A 11 -3.16 -5.65 8.41
CA ASN A 11 -4.58 -5.89 8.11
C ASN A 11 -4.88 -5.47 6.68
N ILE A 12 -5.58 -6.34 5.93
CA ILE A 12 -5.96 -6.10 4.53
C ILE A 12 -7.47 -6.30 4.43
N GLU A 13 -8.17 -5.24 4.03
CA GLU A 13 -9.61 -5.25 3.84
C GLU A 13 -10.04 -5.93 2.52
N LYS A 14 -11.36 -6.04 2.33
CA LYS A 14 -11.93 -6.67 1.13
C LYS A 14 -11.65 -5.86 -0.14
N LEU A 15 -11.60 -6.57 -1.27
CA LEU A 15 -11.39 -6.03 -2.63
C LEU A 15 -10.04 -5.33 -2.85
N VAL A 16 -9.06 -5.53 -1.98
CA VAL A 16 -7.71 -5.01 -2.18
C VAL A 16 -7.00 -5.82 -3.27
N ILE A 17 -6.36 -5.11 -4.21
CA ILE A 17 -5.49 -5.71 -5.23
C ILE A 17 -4.04 -5.39 -4.89
N ILE A 18 -3.25 -6.44 -4.64
CA ILE A 18 -1.80 -6.31 -4.42
C ILE A 18 -1.06 -6.96 -5.58
N ASN A 19 -0.41 -6.12 -6.38
CA ASN A 19 0.22 -6.52 -7.62
C ASN A 19 1.64 -7.07 -7.44
N THR A 20 2.16 -7.66 -8.52
CA THR A 20 3.44 -8.36 -8.57
C THR A 20 4.58 -7.56 -7.94
N GLY A 21 5.31 -8.20 -7.02
CA GLY A 21 6.48 -7.60 -6.37
C GLY A 21 6.19 -6.44 -5.41
N ALA A 22 4.92 -6.13 -5.10
CA ALA A 22 4.61 -5.14 -4.09
C ALA A 22 4.96 -5.65 -2.68
N ILE A 23 5.44 -4.75 -1.83
CA ILE A 23 5.85 -5.03 -0.46
C ILE A 23 5.00 -4.20 0.49
N ILE A 24 4.39 -4.86 1.47
CA ILE A 24 3.67 -4.22 2.58
C ILE A 24 4.37 -4.63 3.86
N GLU A 25 5.05 -3.67 4.48
CA GLU A 25 5.77 -3.87 5.73
C GLU A 25 4.83 -4.06 6.93
N HIS A 26 5.43 -4.30 8.08
CA HIS A 26 4.72 -4.66 9.31
C HIS A 26 3.78 -3.57 9.82
N ASN A 27 2.76 -3.96 10.59
CA ASN A 27 1.82 -3.06 11.27
C ASN A 27 1.05 -2.11 10.33
N CYS A 28 0.79 -2.49 9.09
CA CYS A 28 0.01 -1.67 8.16
C CYS A 28 -1.50 -1.96 8.24
N SER A 29 -2.33 -0.98 7.90
CA SER A 29 -3.76 -1.15 7.69
C SER A 29 -4.12 -0.71 6.29
N ILE A 30 -4.61 -1.64 5.47
CA ILE A 30 -4.97 -1.39 4.06
C ILE A 30 -6.49 -1.41 3.93
N GLY A 31 -7.08 -0.24 3.64
CA GLY A 31 -8.53 -0.04 3.54
C GLY A 31 -9.21 -0.76 2.38
N TYR A 32 -10.53 -0.65 2.33
CA TYR A 32 -11.38 -1.32 1.34
C TYR A 32 -11.08 -0.84 -0.09
N ASN A 33 -11.04 -1.78 -1.04
CA ASN A 33 -10.89 -1.50 -2.47
C ASN A 33 -9.65 -0.65 -2.81
N VAL A 34 -8.52 -0.92 -2.14
CA VAL A 34 -7.23 -0.31 -2.44
C VAL A 34 -6.52 -1.07 -3.58
N HIS A 35 -5.89 -0.33 -4.48
CA HIS A 35 -5.08 -0.91 -5.56
C HIS A 35 -3.62 -0.56 -5.36
N VAL A 36 -2.84 -1.55 -4.92
CA VAL A 36 -1.38 -1.47 -4.80
C VAL A 36 -0.75 -1.98 -6.10
N ALA A 37 -0.23 -1.07 -6.93
CA ALA A 37 0.35 -1.39 -8.23
C ALA A 37 1.70 -2.15 -8.12
N PRO A 38 2.21 -2.74 -9.21
CA PRO A 38 3.44 -3.53 -9.18
C PRO A 38 4.61 -2.80 -8.53
N THR A 39 5.40 -3.52 -7.74
CA THR A 39 6.65 -3.04 -7.11
C THR A 39 6.50 -1.80 -6.22
N ALA A 40 5.27 -1.43 -5.81
CA ALA A 40 5.07 -0.42 -4.78
C ALA A 40 5.55 -0.93 -3.41
N CYS A 41 6.10 -0.04 -2.58
CA CYS A 41 6.60 -0.34 -1.25
C CYS A 41 5.90 0.52 -0.20
N ILE A 42 5.21 -0.13 0.73
CA ILE A 42 4.48 0.48 1.83
C ILE A 42 5.28 0.14 3.09
N LEU A 43 5.97 1.13 3.69
CA LEU A 43 6.79 0.91 4.90
C LEU A 43 5.93 0.70 6.15
N GLY A 44 6.57 0.41 7.29
CA GLY A 44 5.86 -0.07 8.47
C GLY A 44 4.96 0.98 9.14
N GLY A 45 3.88 0.53 9.77
CA GLY A 45 3.00 1.37 10.59
C GLY A 45 2.06 2.30 9.80
N ILE A 46 1.80 2.01 8.53
CA ILE A 46 1.02 2.90 7.65
C ILE A 46 -0.48 2.62 7.74
N TYR A 47 -1.28 3.68 7.76
CA TYR A 47 -2.73 3.60 7.52
C TYR A 47 -3.05 4.05 6.10
N ILE A 48 -3.71 3.19 5.33
CA ILE A 48 -4.22 3.50 4.00
C ILE A 48 -5.74 3.45 4.03
N GLY A 49 -6.35 4.58 3.69
CA GLY A 49 -7.80 4.73 3.57
C GLY A 49 -8.41 3.88 2.45
N ASN A 50 -9.73 4.00 2.31
CA ASN A 50 -10.51 3.27 1.33
C ASN A 50 -10.34 3.87 -0.08
N PHE A 51 -10.47 3.04 -1.12
CA PHE A 51 -10.45 3.46 -2.53
C PHE A 51 -9.15 4.15 -2.97
N VAL A 52 -8.03 3.87 -2.29
CA VAL A 52 -6.73 4.45 -2.63
C VAL A 52 -6.10 3.71 -3.81
N HIS A 53 -5.48 4.46 -4.72
CA HIS A 53 -4.63 3.90 -5.78
C HIS A 53 -3.17 4.26 -5.52
N ILE A 54 -2.30 3.24 -5.44
CA ILE A 54 -0.86 3.40 -5.20
C ILE A 54 -0.13 3.01 -6.47
N GLY A 55 0.52 3.98 -7.11
CA GLY A 55 1.19 3.81 -8.40
C GLY A 55 2.39 2.85 -8.38
N VAL A 56 2.75 2.35 -9.56
CA VAL A 56 3.91 1.47 -9.78
C VAL A 56 5.16 2.10 -9.20
N LYS A 57 5.96 1.32 -8.45
CA LYS A 57 7.21 1.77 -7.80
C LYS A 57 7.06 2.93 -6.81
N ALA A 58 5.85 3.29 -6.38
CA ALA A 58 5.67 4.29 -5.33
C ALA A 58 6.20 3.76 -3.99
N VAL A 59 6.74 4.66 -3.17
CA VAL A 59 7.21 4.36 -1.80
C VAL A 59 6.49 5.28 -0.82
N ILE A 60 5.92 4.71 0.23
CA ILE A 60 5.26 5.45 1.30
C ILE A 60 6.09 5.31 2.57
N LEU A 61 6.47 6.45 3.16
CA LEU A 61 7.28 6.49 4.38
C LEU A 61 6.52 5.88 5.58
N GLN A 62 7.28 5.29 6.51
CA GLN A 62 6.75 4.68 7.71
C GLN A 62 5.87 5.66 8.53
N ASN A 63 4.86 5.12 9.20
CA ASN A 63 3.94 5.87 10.07
C ASN A 63 3.16 7.01 9.38
N CYS A 64 3.08 7.01 8.04
CA CYS A 64 2.22 7.92 7.30
C CYS A 64 0.74 7.49 7.33
N THR A 65 -0.15 8.45 7.10
CA THR A 65 -1.59 8.22 6.90
C THR A 65 -1.98 8.70 5.51
N VAL A 66 -2.55 7.81 4.70
CA VAL A 66 -3.10 8.13 3.37
C VAL A 66 -4.61 8.17 3.47
N GLY A 67 -5.22 9.30 3.12
CA GLY A 67 -6.67 9.48 3.19
C GLY A 67 -7.43 8.71 2.11
N ASP A 68 -8.75 8.55 2.33
CA ASP A 68 -9.66 7.91 1.38
C ASP A 68 -9.57 8.54 -0.02
N ARG A 69 -9.65 7.71 -1.06
CA ARG A 69 -9.65 8.10 -2.49
C ARG A 69 -8.37 8.81 -2.96
N ALA A 70 -7.29 8.77 -2.18
CA ALA A 70 -6.00 9.31 -2.61
C ALA A 70 -5.46 8.55 -3.83
N ILE A 71 -4.74 9.28 -4.69
CA ILE A 71 -3.99 8.70 -5.81
C ILE A 71 -2.52 9.05 -5.59
N ILE A 72 -1.71 8.03 -5.34
CA ILE A 72 -0.26 8.17 -5.25
C ILE A 72 0.32 7.90 -6.64
N GLY A 73 1.02 8.89 -7.18
CA GLY A 73 1.62 8.82 -8.51
C GLY A 73 2.66 7.70 -8.64
N LEU A 74 2.91 7.31 -9.90
CA LEU A 74 3.96 6.35 -10.25
C LEU A 74 5.32 6.87 -9.77
N GLY A 75 6.09 6.02 -9.07
CA GLY A 75 7.42 6.38 -8.56
C GLY A 75 7.45 7.49 -7.49
N ALA A 76 6.29 7.92 -6.99
CA ALA A 76 6.22 8.96 -5.97
C ALA A 76 6.82 8.46 -4.65
N ILE A 77 7.46 9.38 -3.92
CA ILE A 77 7.89 9.18 -2.54
C ILE A 77 6.98 10.04 -1.68
N VAL A 78 6.16 9.41 -0.86
CA VAL A 78 5.28 10.08 0.12
C VAL A 78 6.02 10.13 1.45
N ILE A 79 6.28 11.34 1.95
CA ILE A 79 7.00 11.63 3.19
C ILE A 79 6.05 12.06 4.31
#